data_AF-A0A7X6X7G5-F1
#
_entry.id   AF-A0A7X6X7G5-F1
#
_cell.length_a   1.000
_cell.length_b   1.000
_cell.length_c   1.000
_cell.angle_alpha   90.00
_cell.angle_beta   90.00
_cell.angle_gamma   90.00
#
_symmetry.space_group_name_H-M   'P 1'
#
loop_
_entity.id
_entity.type
_entity.pdbx_description
1 polymer ?
#
loop_
_entity_poly.entity_id
_entity_poly.type
_entity_poly.pdbx_seq_one_letter_code
_entity_poly.pdbx_strand_id
1 'polypeptide(L)'
;MVATFLTSAISFGMIQFRISEALAALAILFPGASIGLFAGCLLANLLNPASLGIVDILGGSVATGVAALLTYRLGRSYRKKLRCYLQSREATDRPGMVSRLIPLSMPVIINALIVGVYLPFLIQGTAPTPAVILLSVLSIFISQAIAIYGLGLPLLLAMERTPAALDALKHEE
;
A
#
# COMPACT_ATOMS: atom_id res chain seq x y z
N MET A 1 -5.44 -11.96 4.87
CA MET A 1 -6.42 -12.96 4.38
C MET A 1 -7.51 -13.25 5.41
N VAL A 2 -7.20 -13.66 6.65
CA VAL A 2 -8.23 -13.88 7.70
C VAL A 2 -8.81 -12.58 8.27
N ALA A 3 -7.98 -11.53 8.44
CA ALA A 3 -8.45 -10.24 8.96
C ALA A 3 -9.48 -9.54 8.05
N THR A 4 -9.41 -9.77 6.73
CA THR A 4 -10.29 -9.13 5.73
C THR A 4 -11.69 -9.75 5.71
N PHE A 5 -11.80 -11.04 6.04
CA PHE A 5 -13.10 -11.73 6.07
C PHE A 5 -13.91 -11.33 7.31
N LEU A 6 -13.25 -11.15 8.46
CA LEU A 6 -13.88 -10.71 9.71
C LEU A 6 -14.26 -9.22 9.72
N THR A 7 -13.51 -8.36 9.01
CA THR A 7 -13.84 -6.93 8.90
C THR A 7 -14.79 -6.60 7.74
N SER A 8 -15.14 -7.56 6.88
CA SER A 8 -16.06 -7.34 5.75
C SER A 8 -17.44 -6.84 6.20
N ALA A 9 -17.93 -7.30 7.36
CA ALA A 9 -19.20 -6.86 7.92
C ALA A 9 -19.17 -5.44 8.52
N ILE A 10 -18.00 -4.90 8.85
CA ILE A 10 -17.83 -3.53 9.40
C ILE A 10 -17.39 -2.54 8.28
N SER A 11 -16.96 -3.04 7.12
CA SER A 11 -16.34 -2.26 6.03
C SER A 11 -17.32 -1.71 4.98
N PHE A 12 -18.63 -1.77 5.21
CA PHE A 12 -19.64 -1.10 4.36
C PHE A 12 -19.93 0.36 4.77
N GLY A 13 -19.24 0.87 5.80
CA GLY A 13 -19.27 2.29 6.15
C GLY A 13 -18.43 3.15 5.20
N MET A 14 -18.70 4.45 5.16
CA MET A 14 -17.96 5.44 4.36
C MET A 14 -16.43 5.44 4.59
N ILE A 15 -15.92 4.82 5.66
CA ILE A 15 -14.50 4.72 6.02
C ILE A 15 -14.06 3.25 5.91
N GLN A 16 -13.28 2.90 4.87
CA GLN A 16 -12.81 1.54 4.62
C GLN A 16 -11.36 1.38 5.08
N PHE A 17 -11.13 0.78 6.25
CA PHE A 17 -9.77 0.56 6.77
C PHE A 17 -9.21 -0.80 6.32
N ARG A 18 -8.22 -0.79 5.43
CA ARG A 18 -7.59 -2.02 4.90
C ARG A 18 -6.22 -2.23 5.53
N ILE A 19 -6.10 -3.19 6.45
CA ILE A 19 -4.82 -3.59 7.06
C ILE A 19 -3.81 -4.04 5.99
N SER A 20 -4.31 -4.62 4.89
CA SER A 20 -3.53 -5.03 3.73
C SER A 20 -2.68 -3.89 3.13
N GLU A 21 -3.12 -2.63 3.26
CA GLU A 21 -2.40 -1.45 2.75
C GLU A 21 -1.17 -1.12 3.59
N ALA A 22 -1.17 -1.47 4.88
CA ALA A 22 0.02 -1.32 5.72
C ALA A 22 1.18 -2.20 5.24
N LEU A 23 0.89 -3.33 4.57
CA LEU A 23 1.93 -4.16 3.94
C LEU A 23 2.55 -3.50 2.70
N ALA A 24 1.92 -2.48 2.11
CA ALA A 24 2.53 -1.70 1.02
C ALA A 24 3.83 -1.01 1.46
N ALA A 25 3.97 -0.69 2.75
CA ALA A 25 5.22 -0.20 3.33
C ALA A 25 6.38 -1.20 3.12
N LEU A 26 6.10 -2.49 3.19
CA LEU A 26 7.11 -3.55 3.02
C LEU A 26 7.61 -3.66 1.58
N ALA A 27 6.79 -3.24 0.61
CA ALA A 27 7.17 -3.18 -0.80
C ALA A 27 8.31 -2.18 -1.07
N ILE A 28 8.64 -1.28 -0.13
CA ILE A 28 9.85 -0.45 -0.22
C ILE A 28 11.12 -1.28 -0.11
N LEU A 29 11.14 -2.28 0.79
CA LEU A 29 12.33 -3.09 1.07
C LEU A 29 12.42 -4.31 0.16
N PHE A 30 11.29 -4.98 -0.08
CA PHE A 30 11.26 -6.25 -0.79
C PHE A 30 10.51 -6.11 -2.11
N PRO A 31 11.15 -6.39 -3.27
CA PRO A 31 10.43 -6.44 -4.54
C PRO A 31 9.37 -7.56 -4.52
N GLY A 32 9.66 -8.68 -3.84
CA GLY A 32 8.71 -9.79 -3.69
C GLY A 32 7.42 -9.43 -2.95
N ALA A 33 7.45 -8.42 -2.07
CA ALA A 33 6.25 -7.95 -1.38
C ALA A 33 5.27 -7.25 -2.33
N SER A 34 5.75 -6.58 -3.39
CA SER A 34 4.89 -5.97 -4.42
C SER A 34 4.08 -7.02 -5.18
N ILE A 35 4.72 -8.14 -5.55
CA ILE A 35 4.09 -9.28 -6.21
C ILE A 35 3.13 -9.99 -5.23
N GLY A 36 3.52 -10.13 -3.96
CA GLY A 36 2.66 -10.69 -2.92
C GLY A 36 1.40 -9.86 -2.66
N LEU A 37 1.49 -8.53 -2.68
CA LEU A 37 0.36 -7.61 -2.58
C LEU A 37 -0.57 -7.74 -3.79
N PHE A 38 -0.01 -7.79 -5.01
CA PHE A 38 -0.76 -8.00 -6.24
C PHE A 38 -1.49 -9.35 -6.25
N ALA A 39 -0.77 -10.44 -5.98
CA ALA A 39 -1.32 -11.79 -5.95
C ALA A 39 -2.34 -11.96 -4.82
N GLY A 40 -2.09 -11.37 -3.66
CA GLY A 40 -3.04 -11.37 -2.54
C GLY A 40 -4.33 -10.61 -2.87
N CYS A 41 -4.22 -9.47 -3.55
CA CYS A 41 -5.38 -8.72 -4.04
C CYS A 41 -6.18 -9.53 -5.07
N LEU A 42 -5.49 -10.12 -6.04
CA LEU A 42 -6.10 -10.96 -7.07
C LEU A 42 -6.81 -12.18 -6.48
N LEU A 43 -6.14 -12.91 -5.56
CA LEU A 43 -6.72 -14.08 -4.90
C LEU A 43 -7.91 -13.72 -4.00
N ALA A 44 -7.82 -12.63 -3.23
CA ALA A 44 -8.92 -12.16 -2.41
C ALA A 44 -10.15 -11.84 -3.27
N ASN A 45 -9.95 -11.30 -4.46
CA ASN A 45 -11.01 -10.97 -5.41
C ASN A 45 -11.59 -12.22 -6.10
N LEU A 46 -10.75 -13.21 -6.46
CA LEU A 46 -11.20 -14.47 -7.06
C LEU A 46 -12.01 -15.35 -6.09
N LEU A 47 -11.71 -15.27 -4.79
CA LEU A 47 -12.37 -16.08 -3.76
C LEU A 47 -13.63 -15.42 -3.17
N ASN A 48 -13.98 -14.19 -3.57
CA ASN A 48 -15.11 -13.46 -3.01
C ASN A 48 -16.34 -13.54 -3.96
N PRO A 49 -17.43 -14.23 -3.56
CA PRO A 49 -18.62 -14.42 -4.41
C PRO A 49 -19.52 -13.17 -4.55
N ALA A 50 -19.25 -12.09 -3.79
CA ALA A 50 -19.97 -10.81 -3.84
C ALA A 50 -19.25 -9.75 -4.68
N SER A 51 -18.43 -10.15 -5.65
CA SER A 51 -17.58 -9.27 -6.44
C SER A 51 -18.42 -8.33 -7.30
N LEU A 52 -18.46 -7.05 -6.91
CA LEU A 52 -19.12 -5.93 -7.61
C LEU A 52 -18.56 -5.62 -9.02
N GLY A 53 -17.77 -6.51 -9.63
CA GLY A 53 -17.41 -6.48 -11.05
C GLY A 53 -15.93 -6.75 -11.35
N ILE A 54 -15.68 -7.27 -12.56
CA ILE A 54 -14.34 -7.50 -13.16
C ILE A 54 -13.46 -6.23 -13.17
N VAL A 55 -14.11 -5.05 -13.12
CA VAL A 55 -13.46 -3.73 -13.13
C VAL A 55 -12.70 -3.44 -11.83
N ASP A 56 -13.22 -3.84 -10.66
CA ASP A 56 -12.54 -3.65 -9.36
C ASP A 56 -11.32 -4.59 -9.24
N ILE A 57 -11.42 -5.78 -9.86
CA ILE A 57 -10.38 -6.80 -9.89
C ILE A 57 -9.18 -6.34 -10.72
N LEU A 58 -9.42 -5.83 -11.93
CA LEU A 58 -8.35 -5.35 -12.81
C LEU A 58 -7.86 -3.96 -12.39
N GLY A 59 -8.76 -3.03 -12.08
CA GLY A 59 -8.42 -1.67 -11.69
C GLY A 59 -7.64 -1.61 -10.38
N GLY A 60 -8.15 -2.25 -9.31
CA GLY A 60 -7.55 -2.21 -7.99
C GLY A 60 -6.25 -3.01 -7.87
N SER A 61 -6.18 -4.20 -8.48
CA SER A 61 -4.96 -5.02 -8.46
C SER A 61 -3.84 -4.35 -9.28
N VAL A 62 -4.16 -3.87 -10.49
CA VAL A 62 -3.17 -3.17 -11.33
C VAL A 62 -2.72 -1.86 -10.66
N ALA A 63 -3.65 -1.07 -10.10
CA ALA A 63 -3.31 0.13 -9.35
C ALA A 63 -2.36 -0.16 -8.19
N THR A 64 -2.65 -1.20 -7.41
CA THR A 64 -1.81 -1.61 -6.28
C THR A 64 -0.44 -2.11 -6.73
N GLY A 65 -0.39 -2.90 -7.81
CA GLY A 65 0.87 -3.36 -8.40
C GLY A 65 1.74 -2.22 -8.93
N VAL A 66 1.14 -1.26 -9.64
CA VAL A 66 1.82 -0.06 -10.14
C VAL A 66 2.28 0.81 -8.99
N ALA A 67 1.44 1.03 -7.98
CA ALA A 67 1.79 1.80 -6.79
C ALA A 67 2.96 1.17 -6.05
N ALA A 68 2.93 -0.15 -5.84
CA ALA A 68 4.02 -0.88 -5.20
C ALA A 68 5.32 -0.82 -6.02
N LEU A 69 5.23 -0.91 -7.35
CA LEU A 69 6.40 -0.80 -8.22
C LEU A 69 7.02 0.61 -8.19
N LEU A 70 6.18 1.66 -8.22
CA LEU A 70 6.63 3.05 -8.12
C LEU A 70 7.25 3.32 -6.75
N THR A 71 6.63 2.81 -5.69
CA THR A 71 7.11 2.87 -4.31
C THR A 71 8.49 2.22 -4.18
N TYR A 72 8.66 1.03 -4.75
CA TYR A 72 9.92 0.31 -4.82
C TYR A 72 11.00 1.11 -5.57
N ARG A 73 10.66 1.67 -6.74
CA ARG A 73 11.60 2.46 -7.55
C ARG A 73 12.04 3.75 -6.85
N LEU A 74 11.11 4.50 -6.25
CA LEU A 74 11.41 5.71 -5.48
C LEU A 74 12.18 5.40 -4.20
N GLY A 75 11.92 4.23 -3.60
CA GLY A 75 12.65 3.72 -2.45
C GLY A 75 14.12 3.37 -2.71
N ARG A 76 14.61 3.40 -3.97
CA ARG A 76 16.01 3.06 -4.31
C ARG A 76 17.02 3.95 -3.59
N SER A 77 16.76 5.25 -3.51
CA SER A 77 17.64 6.21 -2.81
C SER A 77 17.66 5.97 -1.30
N TYR A 78 16.50 5.65 -0.72
CA TYR A 78 16.38 5.29 0.69
C TYR A 78 17.12 3.98 1.01
N ARG A 79 16.98 2.95 0.16
CA ARG A 79 17.66 1.66 0.33
C ARG A 79 19.17 1.74 0.24
N LYS A 80 19.70 2.54 -0.69
CA LYS A 80 21.15 2.82 -0.76
C LYS A 80 21.67 3.42 0.54
N LYS A 81 21.00 4.46 1.06
CA LYS A 81 21.36 5.07 2.36
C LYS A 81 21.23 4.06 3.51
N LEU A 82 20.19 3.24 3.50
CA LEU A 82 19.99 2.20 4.50
C LEU A 82 21.10 1.14 4.48
N ARG A 83 21.60 0.74 3.30
CA ARG A 83 22.77 -0.15 3.18
C ARG A 83 24.03 0.49 3.77
N CYS A 84 24.32 1.76 3.40
CA CYS A 84 25.46 2.49 3.95
C CYS A 84 25.38 2.56 5.48
N TYR A 85 24.21 2.88 6.03
CA TYR A 85 23.97 2.88 7.47
C TYR A 85 24.21 1.50 8.12
N LEU A 86 23.70 0.41 7.51
CA LEU A 86 23.87 -0.94 8.05
C LEU A 86 25.34 -1.42 8.01
N GLN A 87 26.12 -0.95 7.03
CA GLN A 87 27.54 -1.31 6.87
C GLN A 87 28.46 -0.46 7.75
N SER A 88 28.21 0.85 7.86
CA SER A 88 29.01 1.77 8.68
C SER A 88 28.62 1.70 10.17
N ARG A 89 27.35 1.38 10.48
CA ARG A 89 26.72 1.49 11.81
C ARG A 89 26.85 2.86 12.50
N GLU A 90 27.32 3.88 11.80
CA GLU A 90 27.37 5.25 12.32
C GLU A 90 25.98 5.90 12.33
N ALA A 91 25.68 6.62 13.43
CA ALA A 91 24.39 7.30 13.59
C ALA A 91 24.16 8.42 12.56
N THR A 92 25.23 9.01 12.04
CA THR A 92 25.23 10.11 11.05
C THR A 92 24.65 9.68 9.69
N ASP A 93 24.82 8.41 9.31
CA ASP A 93 24.36 7.87 8.02
C ASP A 93 22.90 7.38 8.03
N ARG A 94 22.20 7.50 9.17
CA ARG A 94 20.80 7.05 9.25
C ARG A 94 19.94 7.78 8.22
N PRO A 95 19.16 7.05 7.40
CA PRO A 95 18.21 7.69 6.50
C PRO A 95 17.21 8.51 7.31
N GLY A 96 17.02 9.78 6.93
CA GLY A 96 16.05 10.66 7.56
C GLY A 96 14.61 10.16 7.38
N MET A 97 13.70 10.57 8.27
CA MET A 97 12.29 10.15 8.23
C MET A 97 11.62 10.52 6.90
N VAL A 98 11.96 11.66 6.32
CA VAL A 98 11.46 12.13 5.02
C VAL A 98 11.77 11.15 3.88
N SER A 99 12.93 10.48 3.91
CA SER A 99 13.31 9.50 2.88
C SER A 99 12.42 8.25 2.90
N ARG A 100 11.75 7.96 4.04
CA ARG A 100 10.76 6.89 4.16
C ARG A 100 9.38 7.38 3.72
N LEU A 101 8.98 8.57 4.15
CA LEU A 101 7.64 9.10 3.89
C LEU A 101 7.36 9.32 2.40
N ILE A 102 8.36 9.75 1.62
CA ILE A 102 8.21 10.00 0.18
C ILE A 102 7.68 8.76 -0.57
N PRO A 103 8.36 7.59 -0.54
CA PRO A 103 7.86 6.40 -1.23
C PRO A 103 6.55 5.86 -0.62
N LEU A 104 6.35 5.98 0.70
CA LEU A 104 5.12 5.55 1.38
C LEU A 104 3.87 6.35 0.96
N SER A 105 4.03 7.57 0.43
CA SER A 105 2.90 8.39 -0.03
C SER A 105 2.30 7.93 -1.36
N MET A 106 3.06 7.21 -2.19
CA MET A 106 2.60 6.70 -3.50
C MET A 106 1.38 5.78 -3.41
N PRO A 107 1.35 4.73 -2.57
CA PRO A 107 0.18 3.85 -2.46
C PRO A 107 -1.04 4.62 -1.96
N VAL A 108 -0.87 5.57 -1.03
CA VAL A 108 -1.97 6.43 -0.53
C VAL A 108 -2.57 7.25 -1.67
N ILE A 109 -1.72 7.92 -2.46
CA ILE A 109 -2.18 8.81 -3.54
C ILE A 109 -2.83 8.00 -4.67
N ILE A 110 -2.15 6.95 -5.14
CA ILE A 110 -2.61 6.15 -6.28
C ILE A 110 -3.92 5.44 -5.94
N ASN A 111 -4.02 4.82 -4.77
CA ASN A 111 -5.23 4.12 -4.41
C ASN A 111 -6.36 5.10 -4.06
N ALA A 112 -6.10 6.25 -3.41
CA ALA A 112 -7.13 7.27 -3.21
C ALA A 112 -7.67 7.80 -4.54
N LEU A 113 -6.81 8.05 -5.53
CA LEU A 113 -7.22 8.57 -6.82
C LEU A 113 -7.92 7.51 -7.68
N ILE A 114 -7.37 6.30 -7.77
CA ILE A 114 -7.94 5.27 -8.63
C ILE A 114 -9.18 4.66 -7.96
N VAL A 115 -9.02 4.07 -6.76
CA VAL A 115 -10.10 3.40 -6.02
C VAL A 115 -11.18 4.38 -5.61
N GLY A 116 -10.81 5.57 -5.12
CA GLY A 116 -11.80 6.57 -4.71
C GLY A 116 -12.61 7.14 -5.86
N VAL A 117 -12.04 7.17 -7.08
CA VAL A 117 -12.79 7.60 -8.26
C VAL A 117 -13.70 6.51 -8.77
N TYR A 118 -13.23 5.27 -8.94
CA TYR A 118 -14.06 4.24 -9.59
C TYR A 118 -15.11 3.60 -8.66
N LEU A 119 -14.86 3.55 -7.35
CA LEU A 119 -15.74 2.83 -6.40
C LEU A 119 -17.18 3.38 -6.37
N PRO A 120 -17.41 4.72 -6.35
CA PRO A 120 -18.75 5.29 -6.46
C PRO A 120 -19.50 4.90 -7.73
N PHE A 121 -18.80 4.74 -8.87
CA PHE A 121 -19.42 4.34 -10.13
C PHE A 121 -19.94 2.90 -10.09
N LEU A 122 -19.25 2.00 -9.37
CA LEU A 122 -19.67 0.61 -9.21
C LEU A 122 -20.82 0.44 -8.23
N ILE A 123 -20.82 1.19 -7.12
CA ILE A 123 -21.84 1.06 -6.08
C ILE A 123 -23.17 1.68 -6.51
N GLN A 124 -23.14 2.83 -7.18
CA GLN A 124 -24.36 3.58 -7.51
C GLN A 124 -24.94 3.24 -8.89
N GLY A 125 -24.16 2.68 -9.83
CA GLY A 125 -24.62 2.26 -11.16
C GLY A 125 -25.11 3.39 -12.10
N THR A 126 -25.49 4.54 -11.54
CA THR A 126 -25.82 5.80 -12.22
C THR A 126 -24.73 6.83 -11.96
N ALA A 127 -24.51 7.77 -12.89
CA ALA A 127 -23.48 8.81 -12.82
C ALA A 127 -23.35 9.41 -11.40
N PRO A 128 -22.34 9.02 -10.61
CA PRO A 128 -22.21 9.47 -9.24
C PRO A 128 -21.94 10.98 -9.24
N THR A 129 -22.53 11.69 -8.29
CA THR A 129 -22.29 13.12 -8.18
C THR A 129 -20.82 13.39 -7.86
N PRO A 130 -20.21 14.47 -8.40
CA PRO A 130 -18.81 14.81 -8.12
C PRO A 130 -18.51 14.90 -6.61
N ALA A 131 -19.51 15.27 -5.80
CA ALA A 131 -19.42 15.31 -4.35
C ALA A 131 -19.18 13.92 -3.73
N VAL A 132 -19.86 12.87 -4.20
CA VAL A 132 -19.68 11.51 -3.71
C VAL A 132 -18.30 10.96 -4.10
N ILE A 133 -17.84 11.27 -5.32
CA ILE A 133 -16.48 10.92 -5.78
C ILE A 133 -15.45 11.57 -4.86
N LEU A 134 -15.56 12.88 -4.64
CA LEU A 134 -14.61 13.61 -3.79
C LEU A 134 -14.62 13.08 -2.35
N LEU A 135 -15.79 12.79 -1.78
CA LEU A 135 -15.90 12.20 -0.45
C LEU A 135 -15.28 10.81 -0.37
N SER A 136 -15.42 9.99 -1.41
CA SER A 136 -14.81 8.66 -1.48
C SER A 136 -13.28 8.76 -1.57
N VAL A 137 -12.76 9.61 -2.47
CA VAL A 137 -11.32 9.89 -2.60
C VAL A 137 -10.75 10.38 -1.27
N LEU A 138 -11.39 11.34 -0.62
CA LEU A 138 -10.93 11.90 0.64
C LEU A 138 -10.96 10.86 1.77
N SER A 139 -12.02 10.05 1.85
CA SER A 139 -12.12 9.00 2.85
C SER A 139 -11.05 7.92 2.67
N ILE A 140 -10.82 7.47 1.43
CA ILE A 140 -9.76 6.50 1.12
C ILE A 140 -8.39 7.11 1.41
N PHE A 141 -8.16 8.36 1.03
CA PHE A 141 -6.91 9.06 1.33
C PHE A 141 -6.61 9.09 2.83
N ILE A 142 -7.58 9.50 3.65
CA ILE A 142 -7.41 9.58 5.12
C ILE A 142 -7.20 8.19 5.72
N SER A 143 -8.06 7.22 5.39
CA SER A 143 -7.97 5.87 5.95
C SER A 143 -6.66 5.17 5.57
N GLN A 144 -6.20 5.32 4.33
CA GLN A 144 -4.93 4.76 3.89
C GLN A 144 -3.73 5.49 4.49
N ALA A 145 -3.77 6.81 4.61
CA ALA A 145 -2.72 7.55 5.29
C ALA A 145 -2.58 7.06 6.74
N ILE A 146 -3.69 6.88 7.46
CA ILE A 146 -3.68 6.37 8.83
C ILE A 146 -3.15 4.93 8.87
N ALA A 147 -3.58 4.05 7.96
CA ALA A 147 -3.10 2.67 7.92
C ALA A 147 -1.59 2.57 7.62
N ILE A 148 -1.13 3.30 6.61
CA ILE A 148 0.24 3.24 6.12
C ILE A 148 1.20 3.95 7.08
N TYR A 149 0.87 5.14 7.56
CA TYR A 149 1.73 5.85 8.51
C TYR A 149 1.59 5.35 9.94
N GLY A 150 0.39 4.91 10.34
CA GLY A 150 0.13 4.39 11.69
C GLY A 150 0.63 2.95 11.90
N LEU A 151 0.46 2.06 10.91
CA LEU A 151 0.88 0.65 11.02
C LEU A 151 2.02 0.28 10.07
N GLY A 152 2.02 0.79 8.83
CA GLY A 152 3.04 0.48 7.84
C GLY A 152 4.43 1.03 8.22
N LEU A 153 4.51 2.26 8.72
CA LEU A 153 5.77 2.88 9.15
C LEU A 153 6.44 2.16 10.33
N PRO A 154 5.77 1.84 11.45
CA PRO A 154 6.40 1.08 12.52
C PRO A 154 6.79 -0.33 12.07
N LEU A 155 5.99 -0.96 11.19
CA LEU A 155 6.36 -2.25 10.59
C LEU A 155 7.64 -2.14 9.76
N LEU A 156 7.78 -1.10 8.94
CA LEU A 156 8.99 -0.83 8.17
C LEU A 156 10.21 -0.64 9.09
N LEU A 157 10.07 0.16 10.14
CA LEU A 157 11.13 0.40 11.13
C LEU A 157 11.51 -0.86 11.90
N ALA A 158 10.55 -1.74 12.20
CA ALA A 158 10.81 -3.03 12.82
C ALA A 158 11.59 -3.96 11.88
N MET A 159 11.20 -4.00 10.60
CA MET A 159 11.85 -4.81 9.57
C MET A 159 13.28 -4.36 9.27
N GLU A 160 13.58 -3.05 9.31
CA GLU A 160 14.94 -2.49 9.14
C GLU A 160 15.96 -3.11 10.10
N ARG A 161 15.53 -3.63 11.26
CA ARG A 161 16.41 -4.23 12.27
C ARG A 161 16.65 -5.71 12.08
N THR A 162 15.97 -6.34 11.12
CA THR A 162 16.03 -7.78 10.90
C THR A 162 17.07 -8.16 9.83
N PRO A 163 17.68 -9.36 9.91
CA PRO A 163 18.59 -9.84 8.87
C PRO A 163 17.92 -9.97 7.50
N ALA A 164 16.61 -10.19 7.46
CA ALA A 164 15.83 -10.24 6.23
C ALA A 164 15.92 -8.95 5.40
N ALA A 165 15.99 -7.79 6.05
CA ALA A 165 16.16 -6.52 5.34
C ALA A 165 17.54 -6.41 4.68
N LEU A 166 18.59 -6.93 5.33
CA LEU A 166 19.93 -6.95 4.76
C LEU A 166 20.01 -7.88 3.54
N ASP A 167 19.40 -9.05 3.61
CA ASP A 167 19.39 -10.00 2.49
C ASP A 167 18.55 -9.48 1.31
N ALA A 168 17.40 -8.85 1.59
CA ALA A 168 16.59 -8.18 0.57
C ALA A 168 17.37 -7.11 -0.19
N LEU A 169 18.22 -6.38 0.54
CA LEU A 169 19.11 -5.40 -0.04
C LEU A 169 20.17 -6.09 -0.91
N LYS A 170 20.83 -7.17 -0.49
CA LYS A 170 21.86 -7.84 -1.32
C LYS A 170 21.36 -8.30 -2.70
N HIS A 171 20.11 -8.72 -2.82
CA HIS A 171 19.52 -9.21 -4.08
C HIS A 171 19.16 -8.14 -5.12
N GLU A 172 19.49 -6.87 -4.85
CA GLU A 172 19.17 -5.75 -5.74
C GLU A 172 20.29 -5.33 -6.71
N GLU A 173 21.39 -6.10 -6.78
CA GLU A 173 22.48 -5.96 -7.75
C GLU A 173 22.30 -6.91 -8.94
#